data_AF-A0A662VRQ3-F1
#
_entry.id   AF-A0A662VRQ3-F1
#
_cell.length_a   1.000
_cell.length_b   1.000
_cell.length_c   1.000
_cell.angle_alpha   90.00
_cell.angle_beta   90.00
_cell.angle_gamma   90.00
#
_symmetry.space_group_name_H-M   'P 1'
#
loop_
_entity.id
_entity.type
_entity.pdbx_description
1 polymer ?
#
loop_
_entity_poly.entity_id
_entity_poly.type
_entity_poly.pdbx_seq_one_letter_code
_entity_poly.pdbx_strand_id
1 'polypeptide(L)'
;MPYKKPLPTPTGRVEFFSFVLDALAKKVKNAYWNALIKWVPPKVSERDLGNDELYLIYSRCPFTTHSSTSDNPLLAKFINDSDVFYKGVWINSRRAEKLGIKYGDRVVLESVYTGQTTETIAFVTELVREDTLFMVSGFGQDSKKLTSAPKGLHGLMRVVPLQYDPLSGATMNQEAIVRVKKVML
;
A
#
# COMPACT_ATOMS: atom_id res chain seq x y z
N MET A 1 -26.71 18.82 2.18
CA MET A 1 -27.19 18.09 0.99
C MET A 1 -27.79 19.10 0.03
N PRO A 2 -27.55 19.00 -1.29
CA PRO A 2 -27.74 20.08 -2.29
C PRO A 2 -29.15 20.71 -2.33
N TYR A 3 -30.13 20.07 -1.69
CA TYR A 3 -31.51 20.56 -1.61
C TYR A 3 -31.77 21.63 -0.53
N LYS A 4 -30.81 21.87 0.40
CA LYS A 4 -30.98 22.88 1.48
C LYS A 4 -30.05 24.09 1.35
N LYS A 5 -28.88 23.92 0.73
CA LYS A 5 -27.88 24.97 0.49
C LYS A 5 -27.14 24.66 -0.82
N PRO A 6 -26.77 25.68 -1.62
CA PRO A 6 -25.93 25.48 -2.79
C PRO A 6 -24.58 24.88 -2.39
N LEU A 7 -24.00 24.06 -3.27
CA LEU A 7 -22.64 23.55 -3.09
C LEU A 7 -21.61 24.66 -3.37
N PRO A 8 -20.39 24.56 -2.82
CA PRO A 8 -19.29 25.47 -3.13
C PRO A 8 -18.69 25.16 -4.51
N THR A 9 -19.53 25.18 -5.54
CA THR A 9 -19.18 24.95 -6.95
C THR A 9 -19.69 26.13 -7.77
N PRO A 10 -19.08 26.45 -8.92
CA PRO A 10 -19.55 27.51 -9.83
C PRO A 10 -21.06 27.50 -10.12
N THR A 11 -21.69 26.32 -10.14
CA THR A 11 -23.12 26.16 -10.43
C THR A 11 -24.01 26.05 -9.19
N GLY A 12 -23.42 25.95 -7.98
CA GLY A 12 -24.15 25.62 -6.76
C GLY A 12 -24.70 24.19 -6.70
N ARG A 13 -24.35 23.33 -7.68
CA ARG A 13 -24.85 21.95 -7.84
C ARG A 13 -23.70 20.94 -7.85
N VAL A 14 -24.04 19.65 -7.78
CA VAL A 14 -23.06 18.56 -7.98
C VAL A 14 -22.53 18.65 -9.40
N GLU A 15 -21.21 18.64 -9.55
CA GLU A 15 -20.54 18.71 -10.84
C GLU A 15 -20.20 17.31 -11.36
N PHE A 16 -20.97 16.82 -12.33
CA PHE A 16 -20.52 15.69 -13.17
C PHE A 16 -19.46 16.14 -14.18
N PHE A 17 -19.59 17.39 -14.63
CA PHE A 17 -18.58 18.12 -15.38
C PHE A 17 -17.98 19.20 -14.47
N SER A 18 -16.71 19.06 -14.12
CA SER A 18 -15.99 20.01 -13.28
C SER A 18 -15.44 21.16 -14.12
N PHE A 19 -15.98 22.36 -13.88
CA PHE A 19 -15.53 23.58 -14.55
C PHE A 19 -14.10 23.97 -14.16
N VAL A 20 -13.69 23.64 -12.93
CA VAL A 20 -12.32 23.86 -12.45
C VAL A 20 -11.34 22.96 -13.22
N LEU A 21 -11.64 21.66 -13.33
CA LEU A 21 -10.78 20.74 -14.08
C LEU A 21 -10.78 21.04 -15.59
N ASP A 22 -11.90 21.46 -16.17
CA ASP A 22 -11.95 21.94 -17.56
C ASP A 22 -11.02 23.13 -17.80
N ALA A 23 -11.05 24.12 -16.91
CA ALA A 23 -10.16 25.28 -16.98
C ALA A 23 -8.67 24.90 -16.85
N LEU A 24 -8.35 23.90 -16.03
CA LEU A 24 -6.99 23.38 -15.89
C LEU A 24 -6.55 22.57 -17.11
N ALA A 25 -7.41 21.68 -17.63
CA ALA A 25 -7.13 20.84 -18.78
C ALA A 25 -6.87 21.64 -20.07
N LYS A 26 -7.47 22.84 -20.19
CA LYS A 26 -7.19 23.79 -21.27
C LYS A 26 -5.79 24.41 -21.20
N LYS A 27 -5.18 24.48 -20.02
CA LYS A 27 -3.85 25.06 -19.81
C LYS A 27 -2.74 24.03 -19.92
N VAL A 28 -2.98 22.80 -19.47
CA VAL A 28 -2.00 21.71 -19.46
C VAL A 28 -2.67 20.43 -19.93
N LYS A 29 -2.11 19.82 -20.98
CA LYS A 29 -2.56 18.51 -21.45
C LYS A 29 -2.03 17.44 -20.50
N ASN A 30 -2.89 16.91 -19.66
CA ASN A 30 -2.57 15.89 -18.67
C ASN A 30 -3.69 14.83 -18.63
N ALA A 31 -3.32 13.54 -18.63
CA ALA A 31 -4.29 12.43 -18.67
C ALA A 31 -5.20 12.37 -17.43
N TYR A 32 -4.72 12.88 -16.30
CA TYR A 32 -5.44 12.95 -15.02
C TYR A 32 -6.36 14.18 -14.92
N TRP A 33 -6.21 15.16 -15.81
CA TRP A 33 -6.97 16.41 -15.77
C TRP A 33 -8.10 16.34 -16.78
N ASN A 34 -9.22 15.76 -16.36
CA ASN A 34 -10.44 15.67 -17.17
C ASN A 34 -11.62 16.29 -16.43
N ALA A 35 -12.42 17.08 -17.13
CA ALA A 35 -13.62 17.68 -16.55
C ALA A 35 -14.68 16.62 -16.18
N LEU A 36 -14.68 15.47 -16.85
CA LEU A 36 -15.55 14.34 -16.55
C LEU A 36 -14.79 13.24 -15.81
N ILE A 37 -15.54 12.39 -15.12
CA ILE A 37 -15.02 11.13 -14.57
C ILE A 37 -14.53 10.28 -15.74
N LYS A 38 -13.22 10.02 -15.77
CA LYS A 38 -12.56 9.23 -16.80
C LYS A 38 -11.69 8.17 -16.16
N TRP A 39 -11.67 6.99 -16.77
CA TRP A 39 -10.73 5.95 -16.39
C TRP A 39 -9.30 6.33 -16.79
N VAL A 40 -8.37 6.25 -15.84
CA VAL A 40 -6.94 6.39 -16.06
C VAL A 40 -6.29 5.08 -15.60
N PRO A 41 -5.58 4.36 -16.49
CA PRO A 41 -4.91 3.12 -16.11
C PRO A 41 -3.93 3.35 -14.93
N PRO A 42 -3.87 2.42 -13.95
CA PRO A 42 -2.89 2.50 -12.89
C PRO A 42 -1.49 2.38 -13.46
N LYS A 43 -0.51 3.06 -12.89
CA LYS A 43 0.89 2.97 -13.32
C LYS A 43 1.43 1.55 -13.24
N VAL A 44 0.99 0.77 -12.26
CA VAL A 44 1.36 -0.65 -12.14
C VAL A 44 0.90 -1.52 -13.32
N SER A 45 -0.03 -1.03 -14.15
CA SER A 45 -0.47 -1.70 -15.39
C SER A 45 0.41 -1.41 -16.60
N GLU A 46 1.41 -0.52 -16.49
CA GLU A 46 2.36 -0.22 -17.57
C GLU A 46 3.33 -1.37 -17.85
N ARG A 47 3.38 -2.38 -16.98
CA ARG A 47 4.18 -3.60 -17.16
C ARG A 47 3.46 -4.84 -16.66
N ASP A 48 3.80 -5.98 -17.24
CA ASP A 48 3.41 -7.29 -16.73
C ASP A 48 4.23 -7.68 -15.49
N LEU A 49 3.61 -8.39 -14.56
CA LEU A 49 4.29 -8.92 -13.39
C LEU A 49 5.28 -10.02 -13.78
N GLY A 50 6.45 -10.00 -13.16
CA GLY A 50 7.35 -11.15 -13.14
C GLY A 50 6.79 -12.34 -12.35
N ASN A 51 7.42 -13.50 -12.52
CA ASN A 51 7.00 -14.74 -11.87
C ASN A 51 7.00 -14.64 -10.33
N ASP A 52 7.84 -13.80 -9.74
CA ASP A 52 7.99 -13.57 -8.30
C ASP A 52 7.54 -12.17 -7.86
N GLU A 53 6.79 -11.45 -8.72
CA GLU A 53 6.31 -10.09 -8.45
C GLU A 53 4.82 -10.04 -8.15
N LEU A 54 4.42 -9.11 -7.28
CA LEU A 54 3.05 -8.95 -6.80
C LEU A 54 2.70 -7.46 -6.68
N TYR A 55 1.45 -7.12 -7.00
CA TYR A 55 0.92 -5.78 -6.74
C TYR A 55 0.82 -5.57 -5.23
N LEU A 56 1.48 -4.52 -4.72
CA LEU A 56 1.48 -4.21 -3.30
C LEU A 56 0.18 -3.49 -2.93
N ILE A 57 -0.55 -4.07 -2.00
CA ILE A 57 -1.67 -3.41 -1.32
C ILE A 57 -1.34 -3.32 0.17
N TYR A 58 -1.87 -2.29 0.83
CA TYR A 58 -1.68 -2.15 2.27
C TYR A 58 -2.90 -1.58 2.94
N SER A 59 -2.97 -1.78 4.25
CA SER A 59 -3.96 -1.11 5.09
C SER A 59 -3.38 -0.81 6.48
N ARG A 60 -4.26 -0.52 7.44
CA ARG A 60 -3.97 -0.25 8.84
C ARG A 60 -4.39 -1.44 9.69
N CYS A 61 -3.68 -1.66 10.79
CA CYS A 61 -4.11 -2.56 11.85
C CYS A 61 -4.81 -1.75 12.96
N PRO A 62 -5.88 -2.27 13.59
CA PRO A 62 -6.61 -1.58 14.68
C PRO A 62 -5.73 -1.25 15.89
N PHE A 63 -4.58 -1.91 16.04
CA PHE A 63 -3.63 -1.66 17.13
C PHE A 63 -2.57 -0.60 16.78
N THR A 64 -2.66 0.04 15.60
CA THR A 64 -1.66 1.00 15.13
C THR A 64 -2.29 2.29 14.61
N THR A 65 -1.83 3.43 15.14
CA THR A 65 -2.00 4.76 14.55
C THR A 65 -0.68 5.20 13.94
N HIS A 66 -0.62 5.25 12.61
CA HIS A 66 0.58 5.33 11.78
C HIS A 66 1.79 4.63 12.43
N SER A 67 2.89 5.37 12.60
CA SER A 67 4.07 4.98 13.36
C SER A 67 4.12 5.61 14.76
N SER A 68 3.14 6.44 15.14
CA SER A 68 3.18 7.23 16.38
C SER A 68 2.91 6.40 17.63
N THR A 69 2.26 5.25 17.47
CA THR A 69 1.90 4.33 18.56
C THR A 69 2.82 3.12 18.66
N SER A 70 3.85 3.04 17.81
CA SER A 70 4.70 1.86 17.69
C SER A 70 5.45 1.53 18.97
N ASP A 71 5.79 2.52 19.80
CA ASP A 71 6.50 2.29 21.08
C ASP A 71 5.57 2.13 22.29
N ASN A 72 4.26 1.97 22.08
CA ASN A 72 3.34 1.71 23.18
C ASN A 72 3.41 0.23 23.58
N PRO A 73 3.82 -0.11 24.83
CA PRO A 73 4.03 -1.50 25.25
C PRO A 73 2.77 -2.35 25.23
N LEU A 74 1.60 -1.77 25.52
CA LEU A 74 0.33 -2.49 25.50
C LEU A 74 -0.08 -2.86 24.07
N LEU A 75 0.03 -1.92 23.13
CA LEU A 75 -0.28 -2.15 21.72
C LEU A 75 0.72 -3.11 21.08
N ALA A 76 2.01 -2.97 21.41
CA ALA A 76 3.04 -3.91 20.98
C ALA A 76 2.77 -5.32 21.48
N LYS A 77 2.30 -5.48 22.73
CA LYS A 77 1.88 -6.79 23.26
C LYS A 77 0.75 -7.41 22.43
N PHE A 78 -0.29 -6.65 22.07
CA PHE A 78 -1.36 -7.17 21.21
C PHE A 78 -0.86 -7.60 19.82
N ILE A 79 0.08 -6.86 19.22
CA ILE A 79 0.71 -7.26 17.95
C ILE A 79 1.52 -8.54 18.13
N ASN A 80 2.33 -8.64 19.19
CA ASN A 80 3.18 -9.81 19.44
C ASN A 80 2.36 -11.06 19.73
N ASP A 81 1.30 -10.93 20.54
CA ASP A 81 0.39 -12.00 20.92
C ASP A 81 -0.54 -12.40 19.75
N SER A 82 -0.76 -11.51 18.77
CA SER A 82 -1.48 -11.90 17.55
C SER A 82 -0.68 -12.93 16.74
N ASP A 83 -1.38 -13.80 16.03
CA ASP A 83 -0.74 -14.71 15.08
C ASP A 83 -0.08 -13.91 13.92
N VAL A 84 0.53 -14.60 12.95
CA VAL A 84 1.15 -14.01 11.77
C VAL A 84 0.18 -13.08 11.00
N PHE A 85 -1.14 -13.19 11.23
CA PHE A 85 -2.17 -12.33 10.65
C PHE A 85 -1.85 -10.83 10.64
N TYR A 86 -1.51 -10.20 11.77
CA TYR A 86 -1.22 -8.75 11.78
C TYR A 86 0.25 -8.40 11.55
N LYS A 87 1.16 -9.38 11.66
CA LYS A 87 2.62 -9.18 11.58
C LYS A 87 3.19 -9.49 10.20
N GLY A 88 2.58 -10.45 9.52
CA GLY A 88 3.02 -10.98 8.25
C GLY A 88 2.44 -10.25 7.07
N VAL A 89 2.98 -10.58 5.90
CA VAL A 89 2.46 -10.16 4.61
C VAL A 89 1.62 -11.27 4.02
N TRP A 90 0.46 -10.91 3.50
CA TRP A 90 -0.52 -11.91 3.08
C TRP A 90 -0.27 -12.25 1.63
N ILE A 91 -0.22 -13.55 1.37
CA ILE A 91 0.05 -14.11 0.05
C ILE A 91 -1.01 -15.19 -0.21
N ASN A 92 -1.62 -15.15 -1.39
CA ASN A 92 -2.59 -16.17 -1.80
C ASN A 92 -1.96 -17.57 -1.79
N SER A 93 -2.68 -18.62 -1.41
CA SER A 93 -2.09 -19.97 -1.30
C SER A 93 -1.55 -20.50 -2.63
N ARG A 94 -2.25 -20.29 -3.75
CA ARG A 94 -1.78 -20.69 -5.09
C ARG A 94 -0.50 -19.96 -5.47
N ARG A 95 -0.42 -18.68 -5.14
CA ARG A 95 0.80 -17.90 -5.39
C ARG A 95 1.95 -18.36 -4.51
N ALA A 96 1.68 -18.58 -3.22
CA ALA A 96 2.68 -19.05 -2.27
C ALA A 96 3.24 -20.42 -2.67
N GLU A 97 2.39 -21.36 -3.10
CA GLU A 97 2.77 -22.67 -3.62
C GLU A 97 3.71 -22.56 -4.82
N LYS A 98 3.36 -21.74 -5.82
CA LYS A 98 4.22 -21.48 -6.99
C LYS A 98 5.59 -20.91 -6.62
N LEU A 99 5.67 -20.16 -5.52
CA LEU A 99 6.90 -19.53 -5.02
C LEU A 99 7.64 -20.39 -3.97
N GLY A 100 7.13 -21.56 -3.61
CA GLY A 100 7.70 -22.40 -2.56
C GLY A 100 7.64 -21.78 -1.15
N ILE A 101 6.70 -20.86 -0.92
CA ILE A 101 6.48 -20.15 0.34
C ILE A 101 5.37 -20.85 1.12
N LYS A 102 5.63 -21.13 2.39
CA LYS A 102 4.67 -21.70 3.35
C LYS A 102 4.28 -20.65 4.38
N TYR A 103 3.16 -20.91 5.06
CA TYR A 103 2.75 -20.11 6.21
C TYR A 103 3.87 -20.05 7.25
N GLY A 104 4.18 -18.84 7.73
CA GLY A 104 5.22 -18.62 8.73
C GLY A 104 6.64 -18.54 8.18
N ASP A 105 6.87 -18.76 6.89
CA ASP A 105 8.20 -18.61 6.30
C ASP A 105 8.70 -17.17 6.39
N ARG A 106 10.00 -17.00 6.64
CA ARG A 106 10.66 -15.70 6.48
C ARG A 106 10.81 -15.40 5.00
N VAL A 107 10.44 -14.19 4.62
CA VAL A 107 10.53 -13.69 3.24
C VAL A 107 11.15 -12.30 3.20
N VAL A 108 11.80 -12.00 2.09
CA VAL A 108 12.29 -10.65 1.76
C VAL A 108 11.39 -10.09 0.68
N LEU A 109 10.93 -8.87 0.90
CA LEU A 109 10.28 -8.06 -0.11
C LEU A 109 11.27 -7.05 -0.66
N GLU A 110 11.32 -6.94 -1.98
CA GLU A 110 12.18 -6.01 -2.70
C GLU A 110 11.30 -5.12 -3.58
N SER A 111 11.51 -3.80 -3.54
CA SER A 111 10.85 -2.89 -4.47
C SER A 111 11.40 -3.11 -5.87
N VAL A 112 10.52 -3.35 -6.86
CA VAL A 112 10.98 -3.45 -8.26
C VAL A 112 11.50 -2.13 -8.82
N TYR A 113 11.18 -1.01 -8.16
CA TYR A 113 11.54 0.34 -8.61
C TYR A 113 12.84 0.84 -7.98
N THR A 114 13.07 0.54 -6.70
CA THR A 114 14.21 1.10 -5.94
C THR A 114 15.25 0.05 -5.56
N GLY A 115 14.93 -1.25 -5.66
CA GLY A 115 15.77 -2.35 -5.16
C GLY A 115 15.88 -2.41 -3.64
N GLN A 116 15.25 -1.50 -2.90
CA GLN A 116 15.25 -1.52 -1.44
C GLN A 116 14.45 -2.71 -0.90
N THR A 117 14.88 -3.23 0.24
CA THR A 117 14.30 -4.44 0.82
C THR A 117 13.74 -4.26 2.22
N THR A 118 12.82 -5.14 2.57
CA THR A 118 12.35 -5.32 3.95
C THR A 118 12.10 -6.80 4.22
N GLU A 119 12.47 -7.26 5.41
CA GLU A 119 12.20 -8.63 5.84
C GLU A 119 10.84 -8.74 6.51
N THR A 120 10.19 -9.89 6.36
CA THR A 120 8.90 -10.15 6.98
C THR A 120 8.61 -11.65 7.05
N ILE A 121 7.36 -12.00 7.39
CA ILE A 121 6.86 -13.35 7.58
C ILE A 121 5.67 -13.54 6.65
N ALA A 122 5.57 -14.68 5.97
CA ALA A 122 4.45 -14.98 5.09
C ALA A 122 3.21 -15.42 5.89
N PHE A 123 2.09 -14.75 5.67
CA PHE A 123 0.75 -15.18 6.06
C PHE A 123 0.04 -15.75 4.83
N VAL A 124 0.08 -17.06 4.65
CA VAL A 124 -0.55 -17.70 3.47
C VAL A 124 -2.06 -17.81 3.71
N THR A 125 -2.87 -17.24 2.81
CA THR A 125 -4.32 -17.12 3.00
C THR A 125 -5.08 -16.90 1.70
N GLU A 126 -6.35 -17.28 1.62
CA GLU A 126 -7.24 -16.98 0.47
C GLU A 126 -7.88 -15.58 0.54
N LEU A 127 -7.58 -14.79 1.57
CA LEU A 127 -8.17 -13.46 1.78
C LEU A 127 -7.58 -12.36 0.87
N VAL A 128 -6.62 -12.69 0.02
CA VAL A 128 -6.01 -11.79 -0.95
C VAL A 128 -6.03 -12.38 -2.36
N ARG A 129 -6.12 -11.49 -3.35
CA ARG A 129 -6.11 -11.86 -4.78
C ARG A 129 -4.74 -12.44 -5.15
N GLU A 130 -4.72 -13.40 -6.07
CA GLU A 130 -3.54 -14.21 -6.39
C GLU A 130 -2.29 -13.41 -6.82
N ASP A 131 -2.49 -12.28 -7.48
CA ASP A 131 -1.45 -11.39 -7.99
C ASP A 131 -1.15 -10.21 -7.05
N THR A 132 -1.69 -10.22 -5.82
CA THR A 132 -1.47 -9.16 -4.83
C THR A 132 -0.71 -9.67 -3.60
N LEU A 133 0.02 -8.77 -2.96
CA LEU A 133 0.58 -8.95 -1.63
C LEU A 133 0.02 -7.87 -0.72
N PHE A 134 -0.59 -8.28 0.39
CA PHE A 134 -1.08 -7.34 1.40
C PHE A 134 -0.09 -7.20 2.56
N MET A 135 0.05 -5.99 3.08
CA MET A 135 0.76 -5.76 4.32
C MET A 135 0.11 -4.67 5.18
N VAL A 136 0.43 -4.69 6.48
CA VAL A 136 0.00 -3.66 7.40
C VAL A 136 1.03 -2.52 7.41
N SER A 137 0.57 -1.29 7.35
CA SER A 137 1.46 -0.13 7.52
C SER A 137 1.65 0.19 9.01
N GLY A 138 2.76 0.84 9.36
CA GLY A 138 3.05 1.26 10.75
C GLY A 138 4.12 0.41 11.46
N PHE A 139 4.81 -0.45 10.72
CA PHE A 139 5.98 -1.22 11.18
C PHE A 139 7.26 -0.79 10.44
N GLY A 140 8.39 -1.43 10.77
CA GLY A 140 9.69 -1.23 10.10
C GLY A 140 10.53 -0.10 10.68
N GLN A 141 10.30 0.29 11.94
CA GLN A 141 11.07 1.30 12.64
C GLN A 141 12.44 0.75 13.09
N ASP A 142 13.50 1.52 12.85
CA ASP A 142 14.88 1.12 13.19
C ASP A 142 15.51 1.92 14.34
N SER A 143 14.75 2.85 14.94
CA SER A 143 15.27 3.68 16.01
C SER A 143 15.63 2.82 17.23
N LYS A 144 16.91 2.85 17.62
CA LYS A 144 17.43 2.15 18.81
C LYS A 144 16.80 2.65 20.12
N LYS A 145 16.12 3.79 20.10
CA LYS A 145 15.42 4.36 21.27
C LYS A 145 14.03 3.75 21.49
N LEU A 146 13.48 3.05 20.50
CA LEU A 146 12.21 2.36 20.65
C LEU A 146 12.45 1.07 21.44
N THR A 147 11.76 0.96 22.58
CA THR A 147 11.94 -0.11 23.55
C THR A 147 10.91 -1.22 23.36
N SER A 148 9.71 -0.87 22.88
CA SER A 148 8.56 -1.77 22.76
C SER A 148 8.16 -2.07 21.31
N ALA A 149 8.64 -1.29 20.35
CA ALA A 149 8.27 -1.48 18.95
C ALA A 149 8.52 -2.91 18.42
N PRO A 150 7.54 -3.54 17.75
CA PRO A 150 7.72 -4.85 17.14
C PRO A 150 8.90 -4.85 16.15
N LYS A 151 9.85 -5.78 16.35
CA LYS A 151 11.06 -5.89 15.54
C LYS A 151 10.91 -6.95 14.46
N GLY A 152 11.68 -6.83 13.38
CA GLY A 152 11.73 -7.83 12.30
C GLY A 152 10.45 -7.91 11.45
N LEU A 153 9.63 -6.86 11.47
CA LEU A 153 8.44 -6.70 10.64
C LEU A 153 8.73 -5.76 9.45
N HIS A 154 7.89 -5.84 8.43
CA HIS A 154 8.04 -5.09 7.18
C HIS A 154 7.94 -3.58 7.39
N GLY A 155 8.67 -2.80 6.58
CA GLY A 155 8.47 -1.36 6.45
C GLY A 155 7.84 -1.01 5.11
N LEU A 156 6.57 -0.58 5.09
CA LEU A 156 5.87 -0.19 3.85
C LEU A 156 6.69 0.82 3.02
N MET A 157 7.18 1.87 3.68
CA MET A 157 7.91 2.94 3.02
C MET A 157 9.31 2.54 2.54
N ARG A 158 9.79 1.32 2.85
CA ARG A 158 11.02 0.77 2.26
C ARG A 158 10.79 0.20 0.87
N VAL A 159 9.57 -0.25 0.56
CA VAL A 159 9.29 -0.95 -0.71
C VAL A 159 8.43 -0.13 -1.67
N VAL A 160 7.81 0.95 -1.19
CA VAL A 160 7.06 1.91 -2.01
C VAL A 160 8.01 2.99 -2.56
N PRO A 161 8.07 3.22 -3.88
CA PRO A 161 8.89 4.29 -4.44
C PRO A 161 8.30 5.67 -4.11
N LEU A 162 9.14 6.69 -4.12
CA LEU A 162 8.66 8.07 -3.99
C LEU A 162 7.97 8.50 -5.28
N GLN A 163 6.65 8.66 -5.21
CA GLN A 163 5.81 9.07 -6.34
C GLN A 163 4.56 9.79 -5.88
N TYR A 164 4.04 10.67 -6.73
CA TYR A 164 2.96 11.59 -6.41
C TYR A 164 1.94 11.67 -7.54
N ASP A 165 0.66 11.81 -7.17
CA ASP A 165 -0.43 12.14 -8.08
C ASP A 165 -0.21 13.57 -8.61
N PRO A 166 -0.10 13.77 -9.94
CA PRO A 166 0.19 15.08 -10.50
C PRO A 166 -0.94 16.10 -10.31
N LEU A 167 -2.15 15.69 -9.91
CA LEU A 167 -3.27 16.60 -9.64
C LEU A 167 -3.29 17.07 -8.17
N SER A 168 -3.29 16.15 -7.21
CA SER A 168 -3.43 16.45 -5.78
C SER A 168 -2.10 16.59 -5.03
N GLY A 169 -0.99 16.11 -5.60
CA GLY A 169 0.29 15.99 -4.91
C GLY A 169 0.33 14.85 -3.87
N ALA A 170 -0.74 14.06 -3.74
CA ALA A 170 -0.80 12.94 -2.81
C ALA A 170 0.17 11.82 -3.21
N THR A 171 0.71 11.08 -2.24
CA THR A 171 1.59 9.95 -2.52
C THR A 171 0.82 8.76 -3.07
N MET A 172 1.34 8.15 -4.14
CA MET A 172 0.69 7.00 -4.78
C MET A 172 1.24 5.68 -4.24
N ASN A 173 0.94 5.38 -2.97
CA ASN A 173 1.55 4.25 -2.27
C ASN A 173 1.12 2.86 -2.80
N GLN A 174 -0.03 2.76 -3.48
CA GLN A 174 -0.53 1.52 -4.07
C GLN A 174 -0.20 1.39 -5.56
N GLU A 175 0.53 2.35 -6.13
CA GLU A 175 1.15 2.21 -7.45
C GLU A 175 2.51 1.51 -7.32
N ALA A 176 2.54 0.41 -6.57
CA ALA A 176 3.76 -0.31 -6.21
C ALA A 176 3.66 -1.81 -6.51
N ILE A 177 4.79 -2.39 -6.88
CA ILE A 177 5.00 -3.79 -7.17
C ILE A 177 6.21 -4.22 -6.34
N VAL A 178 6.10 -5.38 -5.69
CA VAL A 178 7.17 -5.97 -4.90
C VAL A 178 7.53 -7.33 -5.45
N ARG A 179 8.81 -7.64 -5.40
CA ARG A 179 9.32 -9.00 -5.60
C ARG A 179 9.41 -9.71 -4.25
N VAL A 180 8.99 -10.97 -4.20
CA VAL A 180 8.97 -11.77 -2.97
C VAL A 180 9.90 -12.96 -3.09
N LYS A 181 10.81 -13.12 -2.14
CA LYS A 181 11.75 -14.24 -2.08
C LYS A 181 11.73 -14.88 -0.70
N LYS A 182 11.68 -16.21 -0.66
CA LYS A 182 11.89 -16.97 0.58
C LYS A 182 13.34 -16.83 1.04
N VAL A 183 13.55 -16.61 2.33
CA VAL A 183 14.88 -16.67 2.93
C VAL A 183 15.29 -18.15 3.01
N MET A 184 16.35 -18.54 2.32
CA MET A 184 16.97 -19.85 2.50
C MET A 184 17.84 -19.77 3.75
N LEU A 185 17.51 -20.58 4.76
CA LEU A 185 18.34 -20.81 5.95
C LEU A 185 19.38 -21.88 5.64
#